data_AF-A0A7G9L7R8-F1
#
_entry.id   AF-A0A7G9L7R8-F1
#
_cell.length_a   1.000
_cell.length_b   1.000
_cell.length_c   1.000
_cell.angle_alpha   90.00
_cell.angle_beta   90.00
_cell.angle_gamma   90.00
#
_symmetry.space_group_name_H-M   'P 1'
#
loop_
_entity.id
_entity.type
_entity.pdbx_description
1 polymer ?
#
loop_
_entity_poly.entity_id
_entity_poly.type
_entity_poly.pdbx_seq_one_letter_code
_entity_poly.pdbx_strand_id
1 'polypeptide(L)'
;MKNFYYLLFIFLGSLFLVSNSAQPGVWNAGGSGSFTLLYPEDTVAYKKIQMKSEDIFMQLYKGFATVKGTYYFKNTASDTLKIKVGYPVNNVFENVQFHHEVNEVRVEGLYKIKGLINGVEAPIYKKPNAENDNWYVWEITFPPNKITEFTVYFLVNTNNAKIIKGYNSDKKNAFIYLIETGSLWKSPIEKGDFYTQFKDDISIDNVKTSSPTSLFFDEENAILKFSLSDYGKKPDPNFIITYGKKIENFNFKEITSKSDLYFKSIDRFSKNNFNNYNFNLIELENAYKVGGISNNAIGLIFYLVIYGIPILLGVLALFIFIILYRKFIKK
;
A
#
# COMPACT_ATOMS: atom_id res chain seq x y z
N MET A 1 -24.02 24.41 -48.49
CA MET A 1 -22.64 24.32 -47.94
C MET A 1 -22.46 25.08 -46.62
N LYS A 2 -22.92 26.34 -46.47
CA LYS A 2 -22.80 27.09 -45.19
C LYS A 2 -23.38 26.38 -43.96
N ASN A 3 -24.55 25.75 -44.09
CA ASN A 3 -25.22 25.07 -42.96
C ASN A 3 -24.48 23.80 -42.48
N PHE A 4 -23.62 23.20 -43.32
CA PHE A 4 -22.84 22.03 -42.95
C PHE A 4 -21.65 22.41 -42.05
N TYR A 5 -21.06 23.59 -42.28
CA TYR A 5 -20.00 24.12 -41.42
C TYR A 5 -20.50 24.48 -40.02
N TYR A 6 -21.73 25.00 -39.89
CA TYR A 6 -22.34 25.26 -38.58
C TYR A 6 -22.61 23.97 -37.80
N LEU A 7 -23.09 22.92 -38.47
CA LEU A 7 -23.32 21.61 -37.83
C LEU A 7 -21.99 20.97 -37.38
N LEU A 8 -20.94 21.09 -38.19
CA LEU A 8 -19.60 20.61 -37.85
C LEU A 8 -18.99 21.39 -36.67
N PHE A 9 -19.21 22.71 -36.61
CA PHE A 9 -18.75 23.56 -35.50
C PHE A 9 -19.50 23.29 -34.20
N ILE A 10 -20.81 23.01 -34.26
CA ILE A 10 -21.61 22.60 -33.09
C ILE A 10 -21.16 21.22 -32.58
N PHE A 11 -20.84 20.30 -33.49
CA PHE A 11 -20.30 18.98 -33.13
C PHE A 11 -18.89 19.07 -32.51
N LEU A 12 -18.01 19.91 -33.06
CA LEU A 12 -16.70 20.22 -32.48
C LEU A 12 -16.79 20.98 -31.15
N GLY A 13 -17.79 21.85 -30.96
CA GLY A 13 -18.05 22.53 -29.69
C GLY A 13 -18.58 21.61 -28.60
N SER A 14 -19.32 20.55 -28.96
CA SER A 14 -19.80 19.54 -27.99
C SER A 14 -18.70 18.64 -27.44
N LEU A 15 -17.55 18.54 -28.13
CA LEU A 15 -16.36 17.84 -27.63
C LEU A 15 -15.62 18.62 -26.53
N PHE A 16 -15.96 19.90 -26.30
CA PHE A 16 -15.38 20.73 -25.24
C PHE A 16 -16.32 20.96 -24.05
N LEU A 17 -17.52 20.38 -24.05
CA LEU A 17 -18.42 20.40 -22.89
C LEU A 17 -18.19 19.15 -22.03
N VAL A 18 -16.99 19.05 -21.46
CA VAL A 18 -16.73 18.15 -20.34
C VAL A 18 -17.32 18.81 -19.10
N SER A 19 -18.55 18.43 -18.75
CA SER A 19 -19.16 18.80 -17.48
C SER A 19 -18.36 18.18 -16.32
N ASN A 20 -17.89 19.00 -15.39
CA ASN A 20 -17.47 18.50 -14.08
C ASN A 20 -18.72 18.00 -13.35
N SER A 21 -18.93 16.68 -13.31
CA SER A 21 -19.88 16.09 -12.38
C SER A 21 -19.23 15.99 -11.00
N ALA A 22 -19.69 16.81 -10.05
CA ALA A 22 -19.36 16.68 -8.65
C ALA A 22 -20.67 16.63 -7.87
N GLN A 23 -21.03 15.44 -7.34
CA GLN A 23 -21.79 15.18 -6.09
C GLN A 23 -22.36 13.74 -6.10
N PRO A 24 -22.77 13.17 -4.95
CA PRO A 24 -22.57 13.54 -3.54
C PRO A 24 -21.98 12.40 -2.68
N GLY A 25 -21.46 12.73 -1.50
CA GLY A 25 -20.82 11.78 -0.58
C GLY A 25 -21.76 10.87 0.22
N VAL A 26 -21.20 9.72 0.62
CA VAL A 26 -21.49 8.93 1.84
C VAL A 26 -20.14 8.32 2.23
N TRP A 27 -19.38 8.97 3.13
CA TRP A 27 -19.29 8.77 4.59
C TRP A 27 -18.37 7.60 5.02
N ASN A 28 -17.18 8.02 5.49
CA ASN A 28 -16.27 7.43 6.48
C ASN A 28 -16.02 5.92 6.52
N ALA A 29 -14.80 5.55 6.12
CA ALA A 29 -13.94 4.64 6.89
C ALA A 29 -12.46 5.04 6.71
N GLY A 30 -12.07 6.23 7.23
CA GLY A 30 -10.69 6.67 7.49
C GLY A 30 -9.75 6.70 6.27
N GLY A 31 -9.61 7.81 5.55
CA GLY A 31 -9.09 9.06 6.10
C GLY A 31 -7.60 9.21 5.77
N SER A 32 -7.30 9.58 4.52
CA SER A 32 -6.00 10.10 4.08
C SER A 32 -5.69 11.49 4.67
N GLY A 33 -5.72 11.62 5.99
CA GLY A 33 -5.39 12.84 6.73
C GLY A 33 -4.43 12.50 7.86
N SER A 34 -3.27 13.17 7.89
CA SER A 34 -2.28 13.23 8.97
C SER A 34 -2.47 12.21 10.11
N PHE A 35 -1.59 11.20 10.21
CA PHE A 35 -1.57 10.26 11.34
C PHE A 35 -1.72 11.04 12.66
N THR A 36 -2.83 10.83 13.35
CA THR A 36 -3.13 11.51 14.60
C THR A 36 -2.56 10.68 15.73
N LEU A 37 -1.77 11.30 16.62
CA LEU A 37 -1.24 10.61 17.79
C LEU A 37 -2.40 10.15 18.68
N LEU A 38 -2.39 8.88 19.06
CA LEU A 38 -3.40 8.30 19.97
C LEU A 38 -3.42 9.01 21.34
N TYR A 39 -2.25 9.50 21.77
CA TYR A 39 -2.06 10.26 23.01
C TYR A 39 -1.48 11.64 22.68
N PRO A 40 -2.31 12.66 22.44
CA PRO A 40 -1.86 14.01 22.13
C PRO A 40 -0.94 14.60 23.22
N GLU A 41 -1.10 14.20 24.47
CA GLU A 41 -0.24 14.61 25.59
C GLU A 41 1.24 14.22 25.39
N ASP A 42 1.51 13.15 24.65
CA ASP A 42 2.88 12.67 24.40
C ASP A 42 3.57 13.42 23.25
N THR A 43 2.84 14.28 22.51
CA THR A 43 3.35 14.99 21.30
C THR A 43 4.67 15.72 21.54
N VAL A 44 4.82 16.38 22.70
CA VAL A 44 6.04 17.12 23.05
C VAL A 44 7.24 16.16 23.22
N ALA A 45 7.00 14.96 23.72
CA ALA A 45 8.04 13.94 23.89
C ALA A 45 8.41 13.29 22.55
N TYR A 46 7.44 13.04 21.64
CA TYR A 46 7.71 12.54 20.29
C TYR A 46 8.69 13.43 19.51
N LYS A 47 8.62 14.75 19.67
CA LYS A 47 9.55 15.70 19.03
C LYS A 47 10.93 15.78 19.69
N LYS A 48 11.14 15.11 20.81
CA LYS A 48 12.42 14.99 21.51
C LYS A 48 13.06 13.61 21.33
N ILE A 49 12.30 12.62 20.84
CA ILE A 49 12.78 11.26 20.58
C ILE A 49 13.03 11.12 19.07
N GLN A 50 14.27 10.84 18.71
CA GLN A 50 14.69 10.60 17.33
C GLN A 50 14.82 9.10 17.09
N MET A 51 14.14 8.56 16.08
CA MET A 51 14.48 7.24 15.57
C MET A 51 15.80 7.33 14.82
N LYS A 52 16.82 6.62 15.29
CA LYS A 52 18.15 6.57 14.67
C LYS A 52 18.15 5.59 13.53
N SER A 53 17.61 4.40 13.76
CA SER A 53 17.46 3.40 12.73
C SER A 53 16.29 2.45 12.97
N GLU A 54 15.90 1.75 11.91
CA GLU A 54 15.01 0.60 11.97
C GLU A 54 15.54 -0.57 11.12
N ASP A 55 15.36 -1.79 11.63
CA ASP A 55 15.60 -3.05 10.91
C ASP A 55 14.27 -3.80 10.81
N ILE A 56 13.72 -3.89 9.61
CA ILE A 56 12.39 -4.46 9.37
C ILE A 56 12.53 -5.76 8.59
N PHE A 57 12.09 -6.84 9.23
CA PHE A 57 12.08 -8.18 8.66
C PHE A 57 10.64 -8.62 8.43
N MET A 58 10.39 -9.17 7.25
CA MET A 58 9.12 -9.70 6.82
C MET A 58 9.33 -11.10 6.23
N GLN A 59 8.53 -12.07 6.66
CA GLN A 59 8.41 -13.36 5.99
C GLN A 59 7.01 -13.46 5.40
N LEU A 60 6.91 -13.47 4.07
CA LEU A 60 5.64 -13.60 3.35
C LEU A 60 5.35 -15.08 3.10
N TYR A 61 4.19 -15.53 3.56
CA TYR A 61 3.66 -16.87 3.36
C TYR A 61 2.38 -16.78 2.52
N LYS A 62 1.93 -17.89 1.96
CA LYS A 62 0.65 -17.91 1.24
C LYS A 62 -0.50 -17.57 2.20
N GLY A 63 -1.04 -16.35 2.10
CA GLY A 63 -2.19 -15.84 2.85
C GLY A 63 -1.90 -15.12 4.18
N PHE A 64 -0.63 -15.05 4.61
CA PHE A 64 -0.26 -14.27 5.80
C PHE A 64 1.19 -13.79 5.76
N ALA A 65 1.54 -12.88 6.68
CA ALA A 65 2.92 -12.49 6.91
C ALA A 65 3.29 -12.55 8.40
N THR A 66 4.56 -12.83 8.66
CA THR A 66 5.20 -12.65 9.97
C THR A 66 6.13 -11.46 9.87
N VAL A 67 6.04 -10.54 10.83
CA VAL A 67 6.85 -9.32 10.83
C VAL A 67 7.61 -9.20 12.14
N LYS A 68 8.84 -8.72 12.05
CA LYS A 68 9.69 -8.31 13.15
C LYS A 68 10.29 -6.96 12.79
N GLY A 69 9.97 -5.92 13.55
CA GLY A 69 10.60 -4.61 13.42
C GLY A 69 11.43 -4.31 14.66
N THR A 70 12.68 -3.94 14.48
CA THR A 70 13.56 -3.45 15.55
C THR A 70 13.85 -1.98 15.32
N TYR A 71 13.54 -1.14 16.31
CA TYR A 71 13.67 0.30 16.24
C TYR A 71 14.64 0.80 17.29
N TYR A 72 15.52 1.72 16.92
CA TYR A 72 16.51 2.31 17.83
C TYR A 72 16.20 3.79 18.01
N PHE A 73 15.71 4.14 19.19
CA PHE A 73 15.26 5.50 19.49
C PHE A 73 16.22 6.19 20.45
N LYS A 74 16.66 7.40 20.11
CA LYS A 74 17.46 8.25 20.96
C LYS A 74 16.60 9.35 21.59
N ASN A 75 16.57 9.42 22.91
CA ASN A 75 16.10 10.61 23.60
C ASN A 75 17.14 11.72 23.45
N THR A 76 16.77 12.86 22.88
CA THR A 76 17.65 14.01 22.68
C THR A 76 17.52 15.08 23.77
N ALA A 77 16.66 14.86 24.76
CA ALA A 77 16.50 15.72 25.91
C ALA A 77 17.44 15.35 27.08
N SER A 78 17.60 16.29 28.01
CA SER A 78 18.30 16.09 29.29
C SER A 78 17.50 15.28 30.31
N ASP A 79 16.18 15.20 30.13
CA ASP A 79 15.26 14.54 31.06
C ASP A 79 14.84 13.16 30.55
N THR A 80 14.43 12.28 31.46
CA THR A 80 13.81 11.00 31.09
C THR A 80 12.42 11.26 30.52
N LEU A 81 12.12 10.67 29.38
CA LEU A 81 10.80 10.75 28.74
C LEU A 81 10.08 9.41 28.88
N LYS A 82 8.78 9.45 29.14
CA LYS A 82 7.91 8.27 29.09
C LYS A 82 6.81 8.58 28.10
N ILE A 83 6.63 7.70 27.12
CA ILE A 83 5.57 7.83 26.11
C ILE A 83 4.87 6.50 25.91
N LYS A 84 3.63 6.57 25.44
CA LYS A 84 2.88 5.42 24.98
C LYS A 84 3.05 5.26 23.48
N VAL A 85 3.53 4.10 23.07
CA VAL A 85 3.65 3.73 21.66
C VAL A 85 2.65 2.63 21.38
N GLY A 86 1.94 2.71 20.27
CA GLY A 86 0.93 1.72 19.94
C GLY A 86 0.80 1.39 18.47
N TYR A 87 0.17 0.24 18.23
CA TYR A 87 -0.20 -0.27 16.92
C TYR A 87 -1.71 -0.51 16.88
N PRO A 88 -2.42 -0.09 15.82
CA PRO A 88 -3.85 -0.34 15.71
C PRO A 88 -4.13 -1.84 15.53
N VAL A 89 -5.15 -2.36 16.20
CA VAL A 89 -5.55 -3.77 16.13
C VAL A 89 -6.16 -4.08 14.77
N ASN A 90 -6.98 -3.19 14.21
CA ASN A 90 -7.53 -3.24 12.84
C ASN A 90 -7.46 -1.86 12.21
N ASN A 91 -7.10 -1.76 10.93
CA ASN A 91 -7.17 -0.49 10.21
C ASN A 91 -7.34 -0.70 8.69
N VAL A 92 -7.91 0.30 8.02
CA VAL A 92 -7.96 0.38 6.55
C VAL A 92 -7.05 1.53 6.14
N PHE A 93 -6.15 1.29 5.19
CA PHE A 93 -5.21 2.31 4.72
C PHE A 93 -5.51 2.66 3.26
N GLU A 94 -5.79 3.94 3.01
CA GLU A 94 -5.94 4.51 1.67
C GLU A 94 -4.59 4.98 1.13
N ASN A 95 -4.40 4.98 -0.19
CA ASN A 95 -3.20 5.53 -0.82
C ASN A 95 -3.23 7.07 -0.77
N VAL A 96 -2.11 7.67 -0.37
CA VAL A 96 -1.87 9.12 -0.28
C VAL A 96 -1.93 9.83 -1.64
N GLN A 97 -1.74 9.11 -2.76
CA GLN A 97 -1.90 9.65 -4.12
C GLN A 97 -3.32 9.40 -4.65
N PHE A 98 -4.21 10.36 -4.35
CA PHE A 98 -5.57 10.45 -4.89
C PHE A 98 -5.55 10.83 -6.38
N HIS A 99 -5.24 9.88 -7.26
CA HIS A 99 -5.40 10.05 -8.70
C HIS A 99 -6.12 8.83 -9.30
N HIS A 100 -7.44 8.95 -9.47
CA HIS A 100 -8.32 8.11 -10.31
C HIS A 100 -8.36 6.57 -10.08
N GLU A 101 -7.57 6.02 -9.15
CA GLU A 101 -7.52 4.58 -8.83
C GLU A 101 -7.79 4.38 -7.32
N VAL A 102 -8.95 3.81 -6.97
CA VAL A 102 -9.28 3.49 -5.56
C VAL A 102 -8.70 2.13 -5.23
N ASN A 103 -7.46 2.11 -4.73
CA ASN A 103 -6.83 0.89 -4.28
C ASN A 103 -7.05 0.72 -2.77
N GLU A 104 -7.87 -0.26 -2.39
CA GLU A 104 -8.20 -0.52 -0.99
C GLU A 104 -7.53 -1.82 -0.50
N VAL A 105 -6.35 -1.71 0.12
CA VAL A 105 -5.79 -2.87 0.83
C VAL A 105 -6.42 -2.94 2.22
N ARG A 106 -7.46 -3.77 2.35
CA ARG A 106 -8.04 -4.12 3.65
C ARG A 106 -7.09 -5.06 4.40
N VAL A 107 -6.38 -4.52 5.38
CA VAL A 107 -5.59 -5.34 6.31
C VAL A 107 -6.48 -5.70 7.48
N GLU A 108 -6.98 -6.93 7.47
CA GLU A 108 -7.67 -7.50 8.61
C GLU A 108 -6.66 -7.81 9.71
N GLY A 109 -6.34 -6.78 10.49
CA GLY A 109 -5.77 -6.79 11.82
C GLY A 109 -4.36 -7.33 12.10
N LEU A 110 -3.82 -6.92 13.24
CA LEU A 110 -2.56 -7.41 13.81
C LEU A 110 -2.83 -8.45 14.90
N TYR A 111 -2.16 -9.60 14.80
CA TYR A 111 -2.40 -10.76 15.65
C TYR A 111 -1.14 -11.22 16.36
N LYS A 112 -1.34 -11.78 17.56
CA LYS A 112 -0.27 -12.36 18.39
C LYS A 112 0.90 -11.40 18.59
N ILE A 113 0.60 -10.09 18.67
CA ILE A 113 1.61 -9.06 18.76
C ILE A 113 2.40 -9.18 20.08
N LYS A 114 3.71 -8.98 20.02
CA LYS A 114 4.57 -8.85 21.21
C LYS A 114 5.52 -7.67 21.03
N GLY A 115 5.81 -6.98 22.12
CA GLY A 115 6.78 -5.88 22.17
C GLY A 115 7.88 -6.19 23.18
N LEU A 116 9.13 -5.89 22.83
CA LEU A 116 10.29 -6.03 23.69
C LEU A 116 10.98 -4.66 23.80
N ILE A 117 11.34 -4.26 25.01
CA ILE A 117 12.13 -3.05 25.28
C ILE A 117 13.51 -3.52 25.73
N ASN A 118 14.55 -3.17 24.98
CA ASN A 118 15.93 -3.63 25.22
C ASN A 118 16.03 -5.16 25.41
N GLY A 119 15.37 -5.91 24.53
CA GLY A 119 15.34 -7.38 24.57
C GLY A 119 14.44 -8.00 25.65
N VAL A 120 13.80 -7.23 26.52
CA VAL A 120 12.89 -7.74 27.57
C VAL A 120 11.45 -7.54 27.13
N GLU A 121 10.64 -8.60 27.18
CA GLU A 121 9.22 -8.52 26.82
C GLU A 121 8.48 -7.52 27.72
N ALA A 122 7.79 -6.58 27.08
CA ALA A 122 7.06 -5.51 27.72
C ALA A 122 5.55 -5.85 27.75
N PRO A 123 4.88 -5.64 28.90
CA PRO A 123 3.45 -5.91 29.00
C PRO A 123 2.66 -4.94 28.13
N ILE A 124 1.63 -5.47 27.46
CA ILE A 124 0.65 -4.64 26.74
C ILE A 124 -0.25 -3.94 27.76
N TYR A 125 -0.45 -2.65 27.56
CA TYR A 125 -1.32 -1.81 28.37
C TYR A 125 -2.78 -2.25 28.21
N LYS A 126 -3.41 -2.69 29.32
CA LYS A 126 -4.72 -3.37 29.30
C LYS A 126 -5.90 -2.49 28.90
N LYS A 127 -5.79 -1.18 29.07
CA LYS A 127 -6.82 -0.19 28.73
C LYS A 127 -6.17 0.93 27.93
N PRO A 128 -5.95 0.72 26.63
CA PRO A 128 -5.22 1.69 25.80
C PRO A 128 -5.95 3.03 25.79
N ASN A 129 -7.26 3.07 25.59
CA ASN A 129 -8.01 4.32 25.61
C ASN A 129 -9.44 4.05 26.10
N ALA A 130 -10.00 4.96 26.91
CA ALA A 130 -11.41 4.88 27.33
C ALA A 130 -12.40 4.92 26.14
N GLU A 131 -11.99 5.51 25.03
CA GLU A 131 -12.80 5.69 23.81
C GLU A 131 -12.41 4.73 22.67
N ASN A 132 -11.26 4.05 22.75
CA ASN A 132 -10.76 3.22 21.64
C ASN A 132 -9.87 2.05 22.11
N ASP A 133 -10.48 0.88 22.25
CA ASP A 133 -9.80 -0.36 22.63
C ASP A 133 -9.09 -1.07 21.44
N ASN A 134 -9.16 -0.53 20.22
CA ASN A 134 -8.60 -1.12 19.00
C ASN A 134 -7.10 -0.81 18.84
N TRP A 135 -6.33 -0.83 19.93
CA TRP A 135 -4.89 -0.56 19.93
C TRP A 135 -4.14 -1.48 20.89
N TYR A 136 -2.98 -1.95 20.46
CA TYR A 136 -1.96 -2.49 21.35
C TYR A 136 -1.02 -1.37 21.74
N VAL A 137 -0.85 -1.14 23.04
CA VAL A 137 -0.05 -0.01 23.55
C VAL A 137 0.99 -0.51 24.54
N TRP A 138 2.19 0.03 24.45
CA TRP A 138 3.26 -0.12 25.44
C TRP A 138 3.65 1.25 25.98
N GLU A 139 3.91 1.32 27.27
CA GLU A 139 4.58 2.48 27.85
C GLU A 139 6.09 2.24 27.83
N ILE A 140 6.83 3.14 27.17
CA ILE A 140 8.28 3.02 27.01
C ILE A 140 8.95 4.19 27.72
N THR A 141 9.96 3.89 28.52
CA THR A 141 10.80 4.88 29.19
C THR A 141 12.09 5.08 28.41
N PHE A 142 12.37 6.31 28.00
CA PHE A 142 13.56 6.72 27.26
C PHE A 142 14.48 7.56 28.17
N PRO A 143 15.58 6.97 28.68
CA PRO A 143 16.53 7.71 29.51
C PRO A 143 17.22 8.82 28.71
N PRO A 144 17.65 9.92 29.36
CA PRO A 144 18.23 11.08 28.68
C PRO A 144 19.50 10.72 27.91
N ASN A 145 19.59 11.20 26.67
CA ASN A 145 20.73 10.98 25.77
C ASN A 145 21.09 9.51 25.50
N LYS A 146 20.22 8.55 25.85
CA LYS A 146 20.43 7.11 25.59
C LYS A 146 19.62 6.62 24.40
N ILE A 147 20.12 5.56 23.77
CA ILE A 147 19.39 4.77 22.80
C ILE A 147 18.57 3.71 23.55
N THR A 148 17.30 3.60 23.21
CA THR A 148 16.38 2.56 23.66
C THR A 148 15.99 1.74 22.44
N GLU A 149 16.18 0.43 22.54
CA GLU A 149 15.72 -0.52 21.53
C GLU A 149 14.27 -0.90 21.82
N PHE A 150 13.44 -0.88 20.79
CA PHE A 150 12.09 -1.41 20.83
C PHE A 150 11.90 -2.39 19.68
N THR A 151 11.58 -3.64 20.00
CA THR A 151 11.34 -4.68 19.00
C THR A 151 9.89 -5.14 19.05
N VAL A 152 9.22 -5.17 17.90
CA VAL A 152 7.82 -5.61 17.78
C VAL A 152 7.71 -6.78 16.83
N TYR A 153 6.88 -7.75 17.18
CA TYR A 153 6.55 -8.88 16.32
C TYR A 153 5.05 -9.00 16.19
N PHE A 154 4.56 -9.40 15.02
CA PHE A 154 3.16 -9.72 14.82
C PHE A 154 2.96 -10.66 13.63
N LEU A 155 1.78 -11.27 13.61
CA LEU A 155 1.21 -11.92 12.43
C LEU A 155 0.14 -11.03 11.84
N VAL A 156 0.00 -11.07 10.52
CA VAL A 156 -1.03 -10.33 9.80
C VAL A 156 -1.63 -11.21 8.73
N ASN A 157 -2.96 -11.16 8.61
CA ASN A 157 -3.68 -11.82 7.53
C ASN A 157 -3.52 -10.98 6.25
N THR A 158 -2.92 -11.57 5.22
CA THR A 158 -2.70 -10.89 3.94
C THR A 158 -3.71 -11.36 2.89
N ASN A 159 -4.47 -12.42 3.15
CA ASN A 159 -5.35 -13.12 2.21
C ASN A 159 -6.65 -12.38 1.84
N ASN A 160 -6.97 -11.30 2.54
CA ASN A 160 -8.22 -10.56 2.35
C ASN A 160 -8.05 -9.21 1.63
N ALA A 161 -6.89 -9.00 0.99
CA ALA A 161 -6.65 -7.81 0.19
C ALA A 161 -7.36 -7.85 -1.17
N LYS A 162 -7.77 -6.69 -1.65
CA LYS A 162 -8.43 -6.49 -2.93
C LYS A 162 -7.92 -5.21 -3.58
N ILE A 163 -7.65 -5.25 -4.88
CA ILE A 163 -7.23 -4.08 -5.64
C ILE A 163 -8.36 -3.74 -6.61
N ILE A 164 -8.79 -2.48 -6.63
CA ILE A 164 -9.93 -2.04 -7.43
C ILE A 164 -9.48 -0.93 -8.39
N LYS A 165 -9.86 -1.04 -9.66
CA LYS A 165 -9.67 0.04 -10.64
C LYS A 165 -10.88 0.09 -11.55
N GLY A 166 -11.72 1.11 -11.36
CA GLY A 166 -13.03 1.19 -12.02
C GLY A 166 -13.89 -0.03 -11.64
N TYR A 167 -14.37 -0.77 -12.65
CA TYR A 167 -15.17 -1.99 -12.44
C TYR A 167 -14.33 -3.26 -12.23
N ASN A 168 -13.01 -3.19 -12.41
CA ASN A 168 -12.14 -4.34 -12.24
C ASN A 168 -11.74 -4.50 -10.78
N SER A 169 -11.77 -5.75 -10.31
CA SER A 169 -11.39 -6.14 -8.95
C SER A 169 -10.47 -7.35 -9.01
N ASP A 170 -9.30 -7.26 -8.39
CA ASP A 170 -8.36 -8.36 -8.27
C ASP A 170 -8.17 -8.73 -6.79
N LYS A 171 -8.39 -10.00 -6.43
CA LYS A 171 -8.25 -10.51 -5.05
C LYS A 171 -6.93 -11.25 -4.93
N LYS A 172 -6.03 -10.71 -4.10
CA LYS A 172 -4.65 -11.20 -3.95
C LYS A 172 -4.23 -11.14 -2.51
N ASN A 173 -3.08 -11.76 -2.19
CA ASN A 173 -2.46 -11.46 -0.91
C ASN A 173 -1.76 -10.10 -1.00
N ALA A 174 -1.88 -9.28 0.04
CA ALA A 174 -1.13 -8.02 0.11
C ALA A 174 -0.67 -7.71 1.53
N PHE A 175 0.46 -7.02 1.61
CA PHE A 175 1.03 -6.49 2.84
C PHE A 175 1.47 -5.04 2.64
N ILE A 176 1.31 -4.22 3.67
CA ILE A 176 1.71 -2.82 3.68
C ILE A 176 2.57 -2.56 4.91
N TYR A 177 3.71 -1.88 4.71
CA TYR A 177 4.51 -1.28 5.77
C TYR A 177 4.38 0.25 5.72
N LEU A 178 4.00 0.87 6.84
CA LEU A 178 3.68 2.28 6.93
C LEU A 178 4.91 3.14 7.24
N ILE A 179 5.65 3.52 6.20
CA ILE A 179 6.85 4.37 6.31
C ILE A 179 6.46 5.81 6.67
N GLU A 180 5.28 6.27 6.25
CA GLU A 180 4.81 7.65 6.44
C GLU A 180 4.78 8.11 7.91
N THR A 181 4.53 7.16 8.82
CA THR A 181 4.45 7.37 10.27
C THR A 181 5.78 7.78 10.90
N GLY A 182 6.89 7.53 10.20
CA GLY A 182 8.22 7.98 10.60
C GLY A 182 8.30 9.50 10.83
N SER A 183 7.47 10.27 10.12
CA SER A 183 7.45 11.74 10.20
C SER A 183 6.91 12.32 11.53
N LEU A 184 6.36 11.48 12.39
CA LEU A 184 5.87 11.89 13.72
C LEU A 184 7.02 12.14 14.69
N TRP A 185 8.07 11.32 14.60
CA TRP A 185 9.25 11.39 15.44
C TRP A 185 10.09 12.63 15.16
N LYS A 186 11.08 12.90 16.02
CA LYS A 186 12.09 13.91 15.71
C LYS A 186 12.88 13.45 14.47
N SER A 187 12.72 14.18 13.37
CA SER A 187 13.42 13.90 12.12
C SER A 187 14.91 14.30 12.17
N PRO A 188 15.75 13.73 11.30
CA PRO A 188 15.44 12.62 10.38
C PRO A 188 15.59 11.25 11.06
N ILE A 189 15.00 10.23 10.42
CA ILE A 189 15.40 8.83 10.63
C ILE A 189 16.65 8.59 9.79
N GLU A 190 17.74 8.15 10.42
CA GLU A 190 19.04 8.14 9.76
C GLU A 190 19.17 6.98 8.79
N LYS A 191 18.68 5.79 9.16
CA LYS A 191 18.78 4.58 8.35
C LYS A 191 17.63 3.61 8.58
N GLY A 192 17.02 3.09 7.52
CA GLY A 192 16.07 1.97 7.61
C GLY A 192 16.50 0.86 6.68
N ASP A 193 16.63 -0.36 7.18
CA ASP A 193 16.91 -1.55 6.37
C ASP A 193 15.70 -2.49 6.37
N PHE A 194 15.25 -2.88 5.19
CA PHE A 194 14.01 -3.64 5.00
C PHE A 194 14.30 -4.92 4.23
N TYR A 195 13.88 -6.05 4.78
CA TYR A 195 14.11 -7.37 4.22
C TYR A 195 12.81 -8.17 4.20
N THR A 196 12.46 -8.67 3.01
CA THR A 196 11.28 -9.50 2.78
C THR A 196 11.72 -10.84 2.23
N GLN A 197 11.57 -11.92 3.01
CA GLN A 197 11.79 -13.28 2.56
C GLN A 197 10.48 -13.88 2.04
N PHE A 198 10.53 -14.48 0.86
CA PHE A 198 9.41 -15.22 0.28
C PHE A 198 9.44 -16.67 0.75
N LYS A 199 8.31 -17.15 1.27
CA LYS A 199 8.09 -18.54 1.73
C LYS A 199 7.09 -19.24 0.83
N ASP A 200 6.89 -20.54 1.05
CA ASP A 200 5.89 -21.36 0.34
C ASP A 200 5.96 -21.29 -1.19
N ASP A 201 7.17 -21.23 -1.77
CA ASP A 201 7.40 -21.15 -3.22
C ASP A 201 6.74 -19.92 -3.89
N ILE A 202 6.62 -18.80 -3.16
CA ILE A 202 6.24 -17.52 -3.75
C ILE A 202 7.34 -17.08 -4.72
N SER A 203 7.06 -17.18 -6.02
CA SER A 203 7.95 -16.68 -7.08
C SER A 203 7.90 -15.15 -7.15
N ILE A 204 9.07 -14.54 -7.37
CA ILE A 204 9.26 -13.11 -7.64
C ILE A 204 8.42 -12.62 -8.83
N ASP A 205 8.16 -13.46 -9.85
CA ASP A 205 7.37 -13.10 -11.03
C ASP A 205 5.90 -12.79 -10.70
N ASN A 206 5.41 -13.34 -9.58
CA ASN A 206 4.06 -13.09 -9.09
C ASN A 206 4.01 -11.98 -8.04
N VAL A 207 5.13 -11.29 -7.79
CA VAL A 207 5.24 -10.20 -6.82
C VAL A 207 5.14 -8.87 -7.56
N LYS A 208 4.34 -7.97 -6.98
CA LYS A 208 4.27 -6.57 -7.42
C LYS A 208 4.48 -5.69 -6.21
N THR A 209 5.17 -4.58 -6.40
CA THR A 209 5.50 -3.66 -5.31
C THR A 209 5.16 -2.21 -5.65
N SER A 210 4.99 -1.40 -4.63
CA SER A 210 5.01 0.06 -4.73
C SER A 210 5.99 0.58 -3.69
N SER A 211 6.67 1.69 -4.00
CA SER A 211 7.65 2.45 -3.19
C SER A 211 8.42 1.70 -2.10
N PRO A 212 9.76 1.75 -2.04
CA PRO A 212 10.62 2.67 -2.76
C PRO A 212 11.02 2.15 -4.15
N THR A 213 11.72 2.99 -4.90
CA THR A 213 12.09 2.73 -6.30
C THR A 213 13.28 1.79 -6.48
N SER A 214 14.16 1.69 -5.48
CA SER A 214 15.38 0.89 -5.56
C SER A 214 15.25 -0.39 -4.76
N LEU A 215 14.76 -1.44 -5.42
CA LEU A 215 14.61 -2.77 -4.84
C LEU A 215 15.74 -3.68 -5.30
N PHE A 216 16.23 -4.52 -4.40
CA PHE A 216 17.24 -5.51 -4.70
C PHE A 216 16.74 -6.89 -4.34
N PHE A 217 17.04 -7.89 -5.16
CA PHE A 217 16.60 -9.26 -4.96
C PHE A 217 17.79 -10.22 -4.95
N ASP A 218 17.77 -11.13 -3.99
CA ASP A 218 18.64 -12.30 -3.95
C ASP A 218 17.80 -13.53 -4.30
N GLU A 219 18.07 -14.11 -5.46
CA GLU A 219 17.35 -15.26 -6.02
C GLU A 219 17.57 -16.53 -5.20
N GLU A 220 18.79 -16.76 -4.70
CA GLU A 220 19.15 -18.01 -4.01
C GLU A 220 18.37 -18.16 -2.71
N ASN A 221 18.19 -17.05 -1.99
CA ASN A 221 17.52 -17.03 -0.70
C ASN A 221 16.07 -16.52 -0.77
N ALA A 222 15.61 -16.11 -1.97
CA ALA A 222 14.33 -15.48 -2.24
C ALA A 222 14.04 -14.28 -1.32
N ILE A 223 14.98 -13.33 -1.26
CA ILE A 223 14.90 -12.16 -0.39
C ILE A 223 14.87 -10.89 -1.22
N LEU A 224 13.84 -10.09 -1.02
CA LEU A 224 13.74 -8.72 -1.48
C LEU A 224 14.25 -7.76 -0.40
N LYS A 225 15.05 -6.79 -0.78
CA LYS A 225 15.65 -5.79 0.11
C LYS A 225 15.48 -4.38 -0.44
N PHE A 226 15.29 -3.42 0.46
CA PHE A 226 15.60 -2.02 0.20
C PHE A 226 16.11 -1.35 1.46
N SER A 227 16.72 -0.18 1.29
CA SER A 227 17.18 0.65 2.40
C SER A 227 16.79 2.10 2.16
N LEU A 228 16.53 2.82 3.25
CA LEU A 228 16.27 4.25 3.27
C LEU A 228 17.31 4.94 4.15
N SER A 229 17.58 6.20 3.85
CA SER A 229 18.51 7.04 4.63
C SER A 229 17.98 8.46 4.72
N ASP A 230 18.18 9.11 5.87
CA ASP A 230 17.82 10.51 6.10
C ASP A 230 16.36 10.86 5.70
N TYR A 231 15.43 9.97 6.07
CA TYR A 231 14.00 10.02 5.72
C TYR A 231 13.13 10.39 6.93
N GLY A 232 11.80 10.41 6.78
CA GLY A 232 10.87 10.79 7.83
C GLY A 232 10.87 12.30 8.13
N LYS A 233 11.34 13.14 7.19
CA LYS A 233 11.22 14.62 7.28
C LYS A 233 9.82 15.11 6.93
N LYS A 234 9.12 14.31 6.13
CA LYS A 234 7.72 14.44 5.72
C LYS A 234 7.16 13.02 5.60
N PRO A 235 5.84 12.83 5.50
CA PRO A 235 5.27 11.52 5.19
C PRO A 235 5.89 10.93 3.91
N ASP A 236 6.62 9.83 4.07
CA ASP A 236 7.20 9.08 2.95
C ASP A 236 6.20 8.04 2.43
N PRO A 237 6.22 7.66 1.14
CA PRO A 237 5.27 6.69 0.62
C PRO A 237 5.50 5.30 1.22
N ASN A 238 4.39 4.65 1.59
CA ASN A 238 4.38 3.33 2.21
C ASN A 238 4.88 2.24 1.26
N PHE A 239 5.53 1.21 1.82
CA PHE A 239 5.93 0.03 1.06
C PHE A 239 4.77 -0.95 0.98
N ILE A 240 4.45 -1.37 -0.24
CA ILE A 240 3.32 -2.24 -0.52
C ILE A 240 3.81 -3.37 -1.37
N ILE A 241 3.43 -4.58 -0.98
CA ILE A 241 3.75 -5.79 -1.72
C ILE A 241 2.50 -6.64 -1.88
N THR A 242 2.22 -7.04 -3.11
CA THR A 242 1.14 -7.94 -3.47
C THR A 242 1.73 -9.19 -4.09
N TYR A 243 1.14 -10.34 -3.79
CA TYR A 243 1.72 -11.62 -4.18
C TYR A 243 0.67 -12.73 -4.19
N GLY A 244 0.87 -13.69 -5.08
CA GLY A 244 0.00 -14.85 -5.20
C GLY A 244 -1.47 -14.50 -5.45
N LYS A 245 -2.33 -15.51 -5.33
CA LYS A 245 -3.79 -15.36 -5.41
C LYS A 245 -4.39 -15.51 -4.03
N LYS A 246 -5.60 -14.96 -3.85
CA LYS A 246 -6.43 -15.28 -2.69
C LYS A 246 -6.62 -16.80 -2.59
N ILE A 247 -6.49 -17.30 -1.37
CA ILE A 247 -6.74 -18.69 -0.99
C ILE A 247 -8.16 -18.78 -0.45
N GLU A 248 -8.99 -19.58 -1.10
CA GLU A 248 -10.34 -19.85 -0.62
C GLU A 248 -10.29 -20.72 0.65
N ASN A 249 -11.16 -20.43 1.62
CA ASN A 249 -11.21 -21.10 2.92
C ASN A 249 -9.91 -21.04 3.75
N PHE A 250 -9.13 -19.97 3.62
CA PHE A 250 -7.90 -19.77 4.39
C PHE A 250 -8.17 -19.72 5.91
N ASN A 251 -7.56 -20.65 6.66
CA ASN A 251 -7.75 -20.76 8.11
C ASN A 251 -6.66 -20.03 8.89
N PHE A 252 -6.81 -18.71 9.01
CA PHE A 252 -5.85 -17.89 9.74
C PHE A 252 -5.80 -18.19 11.25
N LYS A 253 -6.89 -18.72 11.82
CA LYS A 253 -6.93 -19.13 13.23
C LYS A 253 -5.91 -20.24 13.52
N GLU A 254 -5.75 -21.19 12.60
CA GLU A 254 -4.74 -22.23 12.73
C GLU A 254 -3.32 -21.64 12.69
N ILE A 255 -3.06 -20.70 11.77
CA ILE A 255 -1.77 -20.00 11.67
C ILE A 255 -1.43 -19.29 12.98
N THR A 256 -2.38 -18.53 13.54
CA THR A 256 -2.14 -17.82 14.81
C THR A 256 -1.93 -18.74 16.01
N SER A 257 -2.43 -19.99 15.98
CA SER A 257 -2.12 -20.99 17.03
C SER A 257 -0.67 -21.45 17.01
N LYS A 258 0.03 -21.27 15.88
CA LYS A 258 1.42 -21.66 15.63
C LYS A 258 2.38 -20.46 15.70
N SER A 259 1.98 -19.34 16.30
CA SER A 259 2.74 -18.07 16.29
C SER A 259 4.19 -18.21 16.76
N ASP A 260 4.45 -19.02 17.78
CA ASP A 260 5.79 -19.20 18.33
C ASP A 260 6.76 -19.80 17.32
N LEU A 261 6.28 -20.67 16.42
CA LEU A 261 7.09 -21.24 15.36
C LEU A 261 7.49 -20.17 14.35
N TYR A 262 6.55 -19.32 13.96
CA TYR A 262 6.81 -18.22 13.03
C TYR A 262 7.73 -17.15 13.63
N PHE A 263 7.56 -16.82 14.91
CA PHE A 263 8.46 -15.90 15.61
C PHE A 263 9.87 -16.44 15.75
N LYS A 264 10.04 -17.74 16.01
CA LYS A 264 11.37 -18.38 15.99
C LYS A 264 11.99 -18.38 14.59
N SER A 265 11.19 -18.60 13.54
CA SER A 265 11.64 -18.56 12.15
C SER A 265 12.16 -17.17 11.77
N ILE A 266 11.39 -16.11 12.05
CA ILE A 266 11.82 -14.75 11.72
C ILE A 266 12.98 -14.27 12.58
N ASP A 267 13.09 -14.76 13.83
CA ASP A 267 14.27 -14.50 14.66
C ASP A 267 15.54 -15.08 14.04
N ARG A 268 15.48 -16.30 13.50
CA ARG A 268 16.61 -16.90 12.78
C ARG A 268 16.95 -16.07 11.54
N PHE A 269 15.95 -15.69 10.75
CA PHE A 269 16.13 -14.88 9.55
C PHE A 269 16.79 -13.52 9.87
N SER A 270 16.34 -12.82 10.91
CA SER A 270 16.87 -11.51 11.31
C SER A 270 18.33 -11.53 11.77
N LYS A 271 18.88 -12.70 12.10
CA LYS A 271 20.27 -12.87 12.55
C LYS A 271 21.23 -13.18 11.39
N ASN A 272 20.73 -13.28 10.17
CA ASN A 272 21.55 -13.55 9.01
C ASN A 272 22.46 -12.35 8.70
N ASN A 273 23.69 -12.64 8.23
CA ASN A 273 24.57 -11.60 7.72
C ASN A 273 24.28 -11.34 6.24
N PHE A 274 23.37 -10.40 5.97
CA PHE A 274 22.94 -10.03 4.62
C PHE A 274 24.05 -9.43 3.74
N ASN A 275 25.23 -9.11 4.29
CA ASN A 275 26.36 -8.64 3.47
C ASN A 275 26.98 -9.78 2.63
N ASN A 276 26.72 -11.03 3.00
CA ASN A 276 27.22 -12.20 2.27
C ASN A 276 26.27 -12.65 1.14
N TYR A 277 25.17 -11.94 0.93
CA TYR A 277 24.10 -12.32 0.00
C TYR A 277 24.30 -11.59 -1.32
N ASN A 278 23.90 -12.21 -2.42
CA ASN A 278 24.07 -11.65 -3.75
C ASN A 278 22.81 -10.90 -4.21
N PHE A 279 22.76 -9.60 -3.88
CA PHE A 279 21.63 -8.75 -4.21
C PHE A 279 21.80 -8.06 -5.56
N ASN A 280 20.88 -8.33 -6.49
CA ASN A 280 20.81 -7.66 -7.79
C ASN A 280 19.65 -6.66 -7.81
N LEU A 281 19.84 -5.52 -8.48
CA LEU A 281 18.77 -4.55 -8.69
C LEU A 281 17.64 -5.22 -9.50
N ILE A 282 16.39 -5.02 -9.07
CA ILE A 282 15.20 -5.54 -9.75
C ILE A 282 14.15 -4.45 -9.91
N GLU A 283 13.41 -4.51 -11.01
CA GLU A 283 12.20 -3.73 -11.23
C GLU A 283 10.99 -4.66 -11.18
N LEU A 284 10.01 -4.32 -10.35
CA LEU A 284 8.76 -5.06 -10.22
C LEU A 284 7.60 -4.21 -10.69
N GLU A 285 6.54 -4.87 -11.17
CA GLU A 285 5.33 -4.15 -11.55
C GLU A 285 4.74 -3.40 -10.34
N ASN A 286 4.05 -2.29 -10.64
CA ASN A 286 3.35 -1.54 -9.61
C ASN A 286 2.27 -2.42 -8.94
N ALA A 287 2.32 -2.50 -7.60
CA ALA A 287 1.35 -3.23 -6.77
C ALA A 287 -0.11 -2.88 -7.10
N TYR A 288 -0.39 -1.65 -7.51
CA TYR A 288 -1.73 -1.16 -7.83
C TYR A 288 -2.24 -1.54 -9.23
N LYS A 289 -1.41 -2.17 -10.06
CA LYS A 289 -1.80 -2.58 -11.41
C LYS A 289 -2.70 -3.81 -11.35
N VAL A 290 -4.01 -3.60 -11.50
CA VAL A 290 -4.98 -4.68 -11.73
C VAL A 290 -4.80 -5.33 -13.11
N GLY A 291 -5.01 -6.64 -13.18
CA GLY A 291 -5.20 -7.34 -14.45
C GLY A 291 -6.60 -7.13 -15.01
N GLY A 292 -6.76 -7.10 -16.33
CA GLY A 292 -8.06 -7.01 -17.01
C GLY A 292 -8.01 -6.25 -18.34
N ILE A 293 -9.09 -6.35 -19.12
CA ILE A 293 -9.30 -5.51 -20.30
C ILE A 293 -9.42 -4.08 -19.78
N SER A 294 -8.51 -3.19 -20.22
CA SER A 294 -8.47 -1.82 -19.73
C SER A 294 -9.81 -1.13 -19.98
N ASN A 295 -10.22 -0.23 -19.08
CA ASN A 295 -11.38 0.63 -19.32
C ASN A 295 -11.27 1.38 -20.65
N ASN A 296 -10.05 1.57 -21.16
CA ASN A 296 -9.80 2.15 -22.48
C ASN A 296 -10.27 1.23 -23.61
N ALA A 297 -10.08 -0.08 -23.52
CA ALA A 297 -10.55 -1.03 -24.53
C ALA A 297 -12.09 -1.17 -24.51
N ILE A 298 -12.70 -1.22 -23.32
CA ILE A 298 -14.17 -1.17 -23.19
C ILE A 298 -14.70 0.17 -23.70
N GLY A 299 -14.07 1.28 -23.32
CA GLY A 299 -14.39 2.62 -23.78
C GLY A 299 -14.26 2.78 -25.30
N LEU A 300 -13.24 2.16 -25.91
CA LEU A 300 -13.06 2.13 -27.36
C LEU A 300 -14.17 1.34 -28.05
N ILE A 301 -14.60 0.20 -27.48
CA ILE A 301 -15.75 -0.55 -28.00
C ILE A 301 -17.03 0.29 -27.91
N PHE A 302 -17.30 0.93 -26.77
CA PHE A 302 -18.47 1.82 -26.62
C PHE A 302 -18.41 3.00 -27.59
N TYR A 303 -17.23 3.61 -27.76
CA TYR A 303 -17.03 4.69 -28.72
C TYR A 303 -17.29 4.24 -30.15
N LEU A 304 -16.80 3.06 -30.54
CA LEU A 304 -17.06 2.48 -31.87
C LEU A 304 -18.53 2.12 -32.08
N VAL A 305 -19.24 1.68 -31.04
CA VAL A 305 -20.68 1.40 -31.12
C VAL A 305 -21.49 2.69 -31.26
N ILE A 306 -21.21 3.69 -30.42
CA ILE A 306 -21.98 4.94 -30.38
C ILE A 306 -21.69 5.81 -31.61
N TYR A 307 -20.43 5.95 -32.01
CA TYR A 307 -20.02 6.85 -33.08
C TYR A 307 -19.67 6.11 -34.38
N GLY A 308 -19.07 4.93 -34.29
CA GLY A 308 -18.66 4.16 -35.47
C GLY A 308 -19.84 3.65 -36.28
N ILE A 309 -20.90 3.13 -35.63
CA ILE A 309 -22.10 2.64 -36.34
C ILE A 309 -22.81 3.76 -37.11
N PRO A 310 -23.12 4.94 -36.52
CA PRO A 310 -23.72 6.04 -37.27
C PRO A 310 -22.85 6.55 -38.41
N ILE A 311 -21.52 6.62 -38.24
CA ILE A 311 -20.60 7.03 -39.30
C ILE A 311 -20.64 6.03 -40.45
N LEU A 312 -20.59 4.72 -40.16
CA LEU A 312 -20.68 3.66 -41.17
C LEU A 312 -22.01 3.72 -41.93
N LEU A 313 -23.12 3.91 -41.23
CA LEU A 313 -24.45 4.08 -41.85
C LEU A 313 -24.51 5.33 -42.72
N GLY A 314 -23.91 6.44 -42.27
CA GLY A 314 -23.81 7.67 -43.05
C GLY A 314 -23.00 7.49 -44.33
N VAL A 315 -21.85 6.80 -44.26
CA VAL A 315 -21.02 6.47 -45.43
C VAL A 315 -21.76 5.54 -46.39
N LEU A 316 -22.46 4.52 -45.87
CA LEU A 316 -23.25 3.60 -46.67
C LEU A 316 -24.39 4.32 -47.40
N ALA A 317 -25.12 5.19 -46.69
CA ALA A 317 -26.19 6.01 -47.28
C ALA A 317 -25.64 6.95 -48.37
N LEU A 318 -24.47 7.55 -48.14
CA LEU A 318 -23.80 8.40 -49.12
C LEU A 318 -23.35 7.61 -50.36
N PHE A 319 -22.85 6.39 -50.17
CA PHE A 319 -22.46 5.50 -51.26
C PHE A 319 -23.67 5.07 -52.11
N ILE A 320 -24.77 4.68 -51.46
CA ILE A 320 -26.05 4.37 -52.12
C ILE A 320 -26.55 5.61 -52.87
N PHE A 321 -26.50 6.79 -52.27
CA PHE A 321 -26.88 8.04 -52.91
C PHE A 321 -26.03 8.34 -54.15
N ILE A 322 -24.71 8.16 -54.09
CA ILE A 322 -23.81 8.34 -55.25
C ILE A 322 -24.16 7.36 -56.37
N ILE A 323 -24.42 6.09 -56.05
CA ILE A 323 -24.83 5.08 -57.03
C ILE A 323 -26.16 5.46 -57.68
N LEU A 324 -27.16 5.81 -56.89
CA LEU A 324 -28.48 6.22 -57.38
C LEU A 324 -28.38 7.51 -58.21
N TYR A 325 -27.64 8.51 -57.75
CA TYR A 325 -27.40 9.76 -58.48
C TYR A 325 -26.74 9.49 -59.84
N ARG A 326 -25.70 8.65 -59.88
CA ARG A 326 -25.04 8.25 -61.14
C ARG A 326 -25.98 7.48 -62.06
N LYS A 327 -26.91 6.69 -61.52
CA LYS A 327 -27.86 5.89 -62.31
C LYS A 327 -29.04 6.70 -62.85
N PHE A 328 -29.48 7.74 -62.13
CA PHE A 328 -30.69 8.50 -62.46
C PHE A 328 -30.44 9.89 -63.05
N ILE A 329 -29.29 10.52 -62.81
CA ILE A 329 -28.99 11.89 -63.29
C ILE A 329 -27.92 11.91 -64.39
N LYS A 330 -27.10 10.85 -64.53
CA LYS A 330 -26.35 10.60 -65.78
C LYS A 330 -27.15 9.65 -66.67
N LYS A 331 -28.19 10.18 -67.30
CA LYS A 331 -28.74 9.62 -68.53
C LYS A 331 -28.72 10.70 -69.59
#